data_AF-A0A6I3CNS1-F1
#
_entry.id   AF-A0A6I3CNS1-F1
#
_cell.length_a   1.000
_cell.length_b   1.000
_cell.length_c   1.000
_cell.angle_alpha   90.00
_cell.angle_beta   90.00
_cell.angle_gamma   90.00
#
_symmetry.space_group_name_H-M   'P 1'
#
loop_
_entity.id
_entity.type
_entity.pdbx_description
1 polymer ?
#
loop_
_entity_poly.entity_id
_entity_poly.type
_entity_poly.pdbx_seq_one_letter_code
_entity_poly.pdbx_strand_id
1 'polypeptide(L)' 'MTTPEDLEVIKVIEAALMKRWPESQIEPSLDRIAALVDALGSPQLSFPTIHVGGTNGKTSTTRMIDALFSELD' A
#
# COMPACT_ATOMS: atom_id res chain seq x y z
N MET A 1 -4.07 1.89 17.50
CA MET A 1 -3.93 0.82 16.49
C MET A 1 -3.49 -0.52 17.07
N THR A 2 -3.52 -0.72 18.39
CA THR A 2 -3.12 -1.97 19.04
C THR A 2 -4.02 -2.31 20.24
N THR A 3 -5.20 -1.68 20.36
CA THR A 3 -6.18 -2.10 21.36
C THR A 3 -6.86 -3.40 20.92
N PRO A 4 -7.45 -4.18 21.84
CA PRO A 4 -8.24 -5.36 21.46
C PRO A 4 -9.39 -5.03 20.48
N GLU A 5 -9.97 -3.84 20.59
CA GLU A 5 -11.00 -3.34 19.67
C GLU A 5 -10.43 -3.05 18.27
N ASP A 6 -9.27 -2.39 18.18
CA ASP A 6 -8.58 -2.14 16.91
C ASP A 6 -8.30 -3.46 16.16
N LEU A 7 -7.87 -4.49 16.89
CA LEU A 7 -7.58 -5.81 16.31
C LEU A 7 -8.83 -6.49 15.76
N GLU A 8 -9.99 -6.32 16.42
CA GLU A 8 -11.23 -6.89 15.92
C GLU A 8 -11.72 -6.17 14.65
N VAL A 9 -11.58 -4.83 14.61
CA VAL A 9 -11.84 -4.04 13.40
C VAL A 9 -10.92 -4.48 12.25
N ILE A 10 -9.63 -4.67 12.51
CA ILE A 10 -8.66 -5.13 11.50
C ILE A 10 -9.09 -6.47 10.90
N LYS A 11 -9.50 -7.44 11.73
CA LYS A 11 -9.95 -8.76 11.22
C LYS A 11 -11.16 -8.65 10.30
N VAL A 12 -12.15 -7.81 10.66
CA VAL A 12 -13.33 -7.60 9.82
C VAL A 12 -12.94 -6.99 8.47
N ILE A 13 -12.06 -6.01 8.47
CA ILE A 13 -11.54 -5.37 7.25
C ILE A 13 -10.76 -6.39 6.41
N GLU A 14 -9.84 -7.14 7.02
CA GLU A 14 -9.04 -8.16 6.35
C GLU A 14 -9.93 -9.23 5.69
N ALA A 15 -10.94 -9.74 6.41
CA ALA A 15 -11.89 -10.71 5.87
C ALA A 15 -12.70 -10.16 4.69
N ALA A 16 -13.03 -8.86 4.68
CA ALA A 16 -13.69 -8.21 3.56
C ALA A 16 -12.75 -8.01 2.36
N LEU A 17 -11.47 -7.69 2.60
CA LEU A 17 -10.45 -7.55 1.56
C LEU A 17 -10.14 -8.90 0.88
N MET A 18 -10.03 -9.97 1.65
CA MET A 18 -9.74 -11.32 1.14
C MET A 18 -10.85 -11.90 0.24
N LYS A 19 -12.07 -11.35 0.29
CA LYS A 19 -13.17 -11.73 -0.62
C LYS A 19 -13.06 -11.08 -2.01
N ARG A 20 -12.16 -10.13 -2.21
CA ARG A 20 -11.97 -9.44 -3.49
C ARG A 20 -11.27 -10.35 -4.50
N TRP A 21 -11.16 -9.85 -5.73
CA TRP A 21 -10.46 -10.53 -6.82
C TRP A 21 -9.03 -10.94 -6.40
N PRO A 22 -8.64 -12.22 -6.57
CA PRO A 22 -7.38 -12.73 -6.04
C PRO A 22 -6.17 -12.20 -6.82
N GLU A 23 -5.05 -12.00 -6.11
CA GLU A 23 -3.77 -11.51 -6.68
C GLU A 23 -3.19 -12.42 -7.78
N SER A 24 -3.63 -13.68 -7.84
CA SER A 24 -3.24 -14.65 -8.87
C SER A 24 -3.89 -14.41 -10.22
N GLN A 25 -4.89 -13.53 -10.31
CA GLN A 25 -5.56 -13.16 -11.55
C GLN A 25 -5.33 -11.67 -11.82
N ILE A 26 -4.33 -11.37 -12.64
CA ILE A 26 -3.93 -9.99 -12.94
C ILE A 26 -4.73 -9.47 -14.15
N GLU A 27 -5.41 -8.35 -13.96
CA GLU A 27 -5.92 -7.52 -15.05
C GLU A 27 -4.94 -6.36 -15.27
N PRO A 28 -4.24 -6.28 -16.42
CA PRO A 28 -3.24 -5.24 -16.67
C PRO A 28 -3.90 -3.89 -17.00
N SER A 29 -4.44 -3.22 -15.99
CA SER A 29 -4.99 -1.86 -16.11
C SER A 29 -4.80 -1.09 -14.80
N LEU A 30 -4.68 0.25 -14.93
CA LEU A 30 -4.67 1.18 -13.80
C LEU A 30 -6.03 1.90 -13.63
N ASP A 31 -7.02 1.64 -14.47
CA ASP A 31 -8.25 2.47 -14.54
C ASP A 31 -9.00 2.51 -13.20
N ARG A 32 -9.15 1.37 -12.54
CA ARG A 32 -9.83 1.28 -11.23
C ARG A 32 -9.11 2.07 -10.15
N ILE A 33 -7.79 1.93 -10.06
CA ILE A 33 -7.02 2.59 -9.01
C ILE A 33 -6.92 4.10 -9.30
N ALA A 34 -6.77 4.48 -10.58
CA ALA A 34 -6.76 5.87 -11.01
C ALA A 34 -8.08 6.58 -10.66
N ALA A 35 -9.23 5.98 -10.98
CA ALA A 35 -10.53 6.54 -10.64
C ALA A 35 -10.75 6.65 -9.12
N LEU A 36 -10.30 5.66 -8.34
CA LEU A 36 -10.40 5.69 -6.88
C LEU A 36 -9.59 6.85 -6.30
N VAL A 37 -8.32 6.99 -6.68
CA VAL A 37 -7.47 8.04 -6.11
C VAL A 37 -7.88 9.44 -6.59
N ASP A 38 -8.41 9.56 -7.81
CA ASP A 38 -8.99 10.82 -8.30
C ASP A 38 -10.17 11.27 -7.43
N ALA A 39 -11.10 10.36 -7.11
CA ALA A 39 -12.21 10.63 -6.21
C ALA A 39 -11.77 11.03 -4.78
N LEU A 40 -10.57 10.64 -4.37
CA LEU A 40 -9.96 11.00 -3.09
C LEU A 40 -9.12 12.28 -3.15
N GLY A 41 -9.08 12.98 -4.30
CA GLY A 41 -8.30 14.21 -4.46
C GLY A 41 -6.83 13.97 -4.80
N SER A 42 -6.50 12.82 -5.39
CA SER A 42 -5.13 12.41 -5.76
C SER A 42 -4.11 12.49 -4.60
N PRO A 43 -4.37 11.85 -3.45
CA PRO A 43 -3.50 11.94 -2.26
C PRO A 43 -2.06 11.48 -2.54
N GLN A 44 -1.84 10.55 -3.46
CA GLN A 44 -0.52 10.07 -3.87
C GLN A 44 0.39 11.16 -4.49
N LEU A 45 -0.18 12.31 -4.88
CA LEU A 45 0.57 13.44 -5.43
C LEU A 45 0.90 14.51 -4.36
N SER A 46 0.46 14.32 -3.12
CA SER A 46 0.64 15.31 -2.04
C SER A 46 1.99 15.23 -1.33
N PHE A 47 2.84 14.27 -1.68
CA PHE A 47 4.17 14.06 -1.10
C PHE A 47 5.16 13.48 -2.11
N PRO A 48 6.47 13.76 -1.98
CA PRO A 48 7.50 13.10 -2.77
C PRO A 48 7.46 11.58 -2.57
N THR A 49 7.62 10.82 -3.65
CA THR A 49 7.55 9.35 -3.62
C THR A 49 8.76 8.72 -4.29
N ILE A 50 9.30 7.67 -3.68
CA ILE A 50 10.29 6.78 -4.30
C ILE A 50 9.59 5.48 -4.72
N HIS A 51 9.61 5.15 -6.00
CA HIS A 51 9.01 3.93 -6.53
C HIS A 51 10.07 2.83 -6.74
N VAL A 52 9.90 1.67 -6.09
CA VAL A 52 10.87 0.57 -6.12
C VAL A 52 10.28 -0.66 -6.83
N GLY A 53 10.78 -0.94 -8.04
CA GLY A 53 10.47 -2.15 -8.80
C GLY A 53 11.57 -3.22 -8.73
N GLY A 54 11.32 -4.38 -9.33
CA GLY A 54 12.34 -5.43 -9.53
C GLY A 54 11.88 -6.83 -9.10
N THR A 55 12.56 -7.86 -9.60
CA THR A 55 12.25 -9.27 -9.27
C THR A 55 12.58 -9.57 -7.80
N ASN A 56 13.77 -9.16 -7.36
CA ASN A 56 14.29 -9.41 -6.01
C ASN A 56 14.67 -8.09 -5.33
N GLY A 57 14.78 -8.10 -4.00
CA GLY A 57 15.33 -6.98 -3.22
C GLY A 57 14.38 -5.81 -2.91
N LYS A 58 13.16 -5.78 -3.45
CA LYS A 58 12.17 -4.70 -3.21
C LYS A 58 11.98 -4.38 -1.73
N THR A 59 11.71 -5.39 -0.90
CA THR A 59 11.49 -5.22 0.54
C THR A 59 12.75 -4.78 1.28
N SER A 60 13.92 -5.36 0.97
CA SER A 60 15.17 -4.95 1.63
C SER A 60 15.57 -3.52 1.25
N THR A 61 15.45 -3.16 -0.02
CA THR A 61 15.77 -1.82 -0.52
C THR A 61 14.82 -0.76 0.04
N THR A 62 13.51 -1.03 0.08
CA THR A 62 12.55 -0.10 0.70
C THR A 62 12.83 0.12 2.19
N ARG A 63 13.19 -0.93 2.94
CA ARG A 63 13.61 -0.80 4.36
C ARG A 63 14.91 -0.02 4.55
N MET A 64 15.88 -0.16 3.64
CA MET A 64 17.12 0.62 3.69
C MET A 64 16.86 2.10 3.41
N ILE A 65 16.04 2.41 2.41
CA ILE A 65 15.63 3.78 2.10
C ILE A 65 14.93 4.41 3.30
N ASP A 66 13.96 3.71 3.89
CA ASP A 66 13.21 4.16 5.07
C ASP A 66 14.13 4.48 6.27
N ALA A 67 15.07 3.58 6.57
CA ALA A 67 16.06 3.80 7.64
C ALA A 67 16.97 5.01 7.36
N LEU A 68 17.41 5.20 6.12
CA LEU A 68 18.23 6.36 5.76
C LEU A 68 17.47 7.66 5.92
N PHE A 69 16.20 7.74 5.51
CA PHE A 69 15.40 8.96 5.68
C PHE A 69 15.02 9.22 7.14
N SER A 70 14.70 8.18 7.91
CA SER A 70 14.35 8.33 9.34
C SER A 70 15.50 8.85 10.21
N GLU A 71 16.76 8.66 9.78
CA GLU A 71 17.96 9.16 10.49
C GLU A 71 18.40 10.55 10.00
N LEU A 72 17.80 11.06 8.91
CA LEU A 72 18.09 12.40 8.36
C LEU A 72 17.17 13.49 8.91
N ASP A 73 16.07 13.10 9.57
CA ASP A 73 15.14 13.98 10.30
C ASP A 73 15.64 14.28 11.73
#